data_AF-A0A0B7C2L3-F1
#
_entry.id   AF-A0A0B7C2L3-F1
#
_cell.length_a   1.000
_cell.length_b   1.000
_cell.length_c   1.000
_cell.angle_alpha   90.00
_cell.angle_beta   90.00
_cell.angle_gamma   90.00
#
_symmetry.space_group_name_H-M   'P 1'
#
loop_
_entity.id
_entity.type
_entity.pdbx_description
1 polymer ?
#
loop_
_entity_poly.entity_id
_entity_poly.type
_entity_poly.pdbx_seq_one_letter_code
_entity_poly.pdbx_strand_id
1 'polypeptide(L)' 'YINCGKKIYSRVARVCKNDKGGSFSLEHIWTSYHKARLNCSLPGNFPFYFDELQATFYSEDEELIYAVFSTPPNSIPG' A
#
# COMPACT_ATOMS: atom_id res chain seq x y z
N TYR A 1 19.02 -9.73 -14.07
CA TYR A 1 18.50 -8.63 -13.23
C TYR A 1 17.21 -8.15 -13.88
N ILE A 2 16.05 -8.53 -13.33
CA ILE A 2 14.76 -8.09 -13.88
C ILE A 2 14.57 -6.63 -13.47
N ASN A 3 14.93 -5.70 -14.36
CA ASN A 3 14.62 -4.29 -14.20
C ASN A 3 13.18 -4.07 -14.69
N CYS A 4 12.19 -4.27 -13.80
CA CYS A 4 10.76 -3.98 -14.07
C CYS A 4 10.44 -2.48 -14.24
N GLY A 5 11.46 -1.62 -14.42
CA GLY A 5 11.33 -0.18 -14.42
C GLY A 5 11.09 0.42 -13.03
N LYS A 6 11.25 1.75 -12.92
CA LYS A 6 10.89 2.52 -11.72
C LYS A 6 9.36 2.66 -11.68
N LYS A 7 8.74 2.14 -10.62
CA LYS A 7 7.29 2.18 -10.46
C LYS A 7 6.91 2.35 -8.99
N ILE A 8 5.92 3.20 -8.72
CA ILE A 8 5.31 3.37 -7.40
C ILE A 8 4.24 2.29 -7.23
N TYR A 9 4.12 1.74 -6.01
CA TYR A 9 3.06 0.83 -5.63
C TYR A 9 2.53 1.22 -4.26
N SER A 10 1.23 1.48 -4.19
CA SER A 10 0.54 1.77 -2.93
C SER A 10 0.48 0.54 -2.02
N ARG A 11 0.69 0.76 -0.72
CA ARG A 11 0.75 -0.29 0.29
C ARG A 11 0.04 0.12 1.56
N VAL A 12 -0.62 -0.84 2.17
CA VAL A 12 -1.08 -0.75 3.56
C VAL A 12 -0.08 -1.47 4.44
N ALA A 13 0.19 -0.92 5.62
CA ALA A 13 1.06 -1.54 6.62
C ALA A 13 0.34 -1.59 7.97
N ARG A 14 0.81 -2.48 8.85
CA ARG A 14 0.33 -2.59 10.23
C ARG A 14 1.48 -2.89 11.18
N VAL A 15 1.27 -2.49 12.43
CA VAL A 15 2.10 -2.84 13.59
C VAL A 15 1.18 -3.17 14.76
N CYS A 16 1.60 -4.07 15.64
CA CYS A 16 0.90 -4.35 16.88
C CYS A 16 1.13 -3.20 17.87
N LYS A 17 0.06 -2.73 18.54
CA LYS A 17 0.14 -1.64 19.54
C LYS A 17 1.12 -1.95 20.69
N ASN A 18 1.25 -3.23 21.05
CA ASN A 18 2.10 -3.71 22.14
C ASN A 18 3.43 -4.31 21.66
N ASP A 19 3.87 -3.97 20.44
CA ASP A 19 5.18 -4.38 19.95
C ASP A 19 6.27 -3.68 20.79
N LYS A 20 7.04 -4.47 21.54
CA LYS A 20 8.12 -3.98 22.42
C LYS A 20 9.48 -4.01 21.74
N GLY A 21 9.53 -4.37 20.45
CA GLY A 21 10.77 -4.66 19.76
C GLY A 21 11.29 -6.08 20.04
N GLY A 22 12.41 -6.40 19.41
CA GLY A 22 13.10 -7.68 19.60
C GLY A 22 14.10 -7.63 20.75
N SER A 23 14.83 -8.73 20.95
CA SER A 23 15.91 -8.81 21.94
C SER A 23 17.19 -8.10 21.49
N PHE A 24 18.01 -7.65 22.46
CA PHE A 24 19.34 -7.10 22.24
C PHE A 24 19.32 -5.87 21.31
N SER A 25 19.99 -5.95 20.16
CA SER A 25 20.08 -4.86 19.19
C SER A 25 18.75 -4.53 18.50
N LEU A 26 17.70 -5.31 18.73
CA LEU A 26 16.38 -5.12 18.12
C LEU A 26 15.35 -4.43 19.02
N GLU A 27 15.73 -3.98 20.22
CA GLU A 27 14.82 -3.35 21.21
C GLU A 27 14.08 -2.10 20.65
N HIS A 28 14.63 -1.46 19.62
CA HIS A 28 14.03 -0.29 18.96
C HIS A 28 13.56 -0.58 17.53
N ILE A 29 13.37 -1.85 17.16
CA ILE A 29 12.96 -2.29 15.83
C ILE A 29 11.63 -3.01 15.91
N TRP A 30 10.64 -2.58 15.11
CA TRP A 30 9.33 -3.23 15.00
C TRP A 30 9.47 -4.71 14.62
N THR A 31 8.92 -5.61 15.44
CA THR A 31 8.91 -7.06 15.18
C THR A 31 7.62 -7.53 14.50
N SER A 32 6.57 -6.72 14.56
CA SER A 32 5.23 -6.99 14.03
C SER A 32 4.90 -6.20 12.77
N TYR A 33 5.86 -5.49 12.19
CA TYR A 33 5.67 -4.73 10.97
C TYR A 33 5.41 -5.63 9.77
N HIS A 34 4.25 -5.46 9.13
CA HIS A 34 3.92 -6.10 7.87
C HIS A 34 3.32 -5.09 6.89
N LYS A 35 3.55 -5.31 5.59
CA LYS A 35 2.95 -4.50 4.52
C LYS A 35 2.45 -5.35 3.36
N ALA A 36 1.33 -4.96 2.77
CA ALA A 36 0.72 -5.57 1.60
C ALA A 36 0.48 -4.53 0.51
N ARG A 37 0.47 -4.95 -0.76
CA ARG A 37 0.14 -4.07 -1.89
C ARG A 37 -1.38 -3.89 -1.97
N LEU A 38 -1.83 -2.65 -2.17
CA LEU A 38 -3.23 -2.35 -2.48
C LEU A 38 -3.47 -2.58 -3.98
N ASN A 39 -4.57 -3.26 -4.32
CA ASN A 39 -4.95 -3.52 -5.70
C ASN A 39 -6.14 -2.63 -6.08
N CYS A 40 -5.86 -1.51 -6.74
CA CYS A 40 -6.86 -0.72 -7.43
C CYS A 40 -6.64 -0.91 -8.94
N SER A 41 -7.48 -1.74 -9.56
CA SER A 41 -7.37 -2.02 -10.99
C SER A 41 -8.73 -2.23 -11.65
N LEU A 42 -8.78 -1.92 -12.95
CA LEU A 42 -9.86 -2.37 -13.82
C LEU A 42 -9.57 -3.81 -14.26
N PRO A 43 -10.51 -4.76 -14.06
CA PRO A 43 -10.32 -6.15 -14.44
C PRO A 43 -10.32 -6.33 -15.96
N GLY A 44 -9.70 -7.42 -16.44
CA GLY A 44 -9.65 -7.78 -17.86
C GLY A 44 -8.48 -8.72 -18.16
N ASN A 45 -8.34 -9.15 -19.41
CA ASN A 45 -7.18 -9.95 -19.85
C ASN A 45 -5.84 -9.21 -19.63
N PHE A 46 -5.89 -7.87 -19.67
CA PHE A 46 -4.78 -6.97 -19.35
C PHE A 46 -5.27 -5.94 -18.33
N PRO A 47 -5.15 -6.22 -17.02
CA PRO A 47 -5.65 -5.30 -15.99
C PRO A 47 -4.92 -3.96 -16.03
N PHE A 48 -5.68 -2.87 -15.88
CA PHE A 48 -5.15 -1.51 -15.80
C PHE A 48 -5.07 -1.06 -14.34
N TYR A 49 -3.90 -0.62 -13.87
CA TYR A 49 -3.63 -0.36 -12.45
C TYR A 49 -3.49 1.13 -12.15
N PHE A 50 -4.12 1.57 -11.06
CA PHE A 50 -3.92 2.86 -10.43
C PHE A 50 -3.07 2.65 -9.18
N ASP A 51 -1.76 2.83 -9.32
CA ASP A 51 -0.81 2.41 -8.29
C ASP A 51 -0.42 3.54 -7.31
N GLU A 52 -0.82 4.79 -7.56
CA GLU A 52 -0.46 5.96 -6.74
C GLU A 52 -1.63 6.46 -5.88
N LEU A 53 -1.60 6.16 -4.58
CA LEU A 53 -2.61 6.57 -3.60
C LEU A 53 -2.54 8.09 -3.36
N GLN A 54 -3.69 8.76 -3.46
CA GLN A 54 -3.84 10.20 -3.26
C GLN A 54 -4.48 10.55 -1.91
N ALA A 55 -5.49 9.80 -1.50
CA ALA A 55 -6.22 10.03 -0.25
C ALA A 55 -6.91 8.75 0.24
N THR A 56 -7.21 8.70 1.55
CA THR A 56 -8.00 7.63 2.18
C THR A 56 -9.06 8.22 3.09
N PHE A 57 -10.20 7.53 3.21
CA PHE A 57 -11.29 7.89 4.11
C PHE A 57 -11.82 6.61 4.78
N TYR A 58 -12.00 6.64 6.10
CA TYR A 58 -12.62 5.54 6.84
C TYR A 58 -14.10 5.88 7.07
N SER A 59 -14.98 5.03 6.56
CA SER A 59 -16.41 5.07 6.83
C SER A 59 -16.70 4.15 8.01
N GLU A 60 -17.09 4.75 9.14
CA GLU A 60 -17.47 4.00 10.34
C GLU A 60 -18.73 3.17 10.11
N ASP A 61 -19.71 3.71 9.39
CA ASP A 61 -21.00 3.05 9.14
C ASP A 61 -20.87 1.77 8.29
N GLU A 62 -19.94 1.77 7.34
CA GLU A 62 -19.70 0.62 6.46
C GLU A 62 -18.54 -0.27 6.95
N GLU A 63 -17.80 0.17 7.97
CA GLU A 63 -16.53 -0.43 8.41
C GLU A 63 -15.52 -0.60 7.25
N LEU A 64 -15.54 0.35 6.29
CA LEU A 64 -14.73 0.31 5.07
C LEU A 64 -13.76 1.48 4.99
N ILE A 65 -12.60 1.23 4.36
CA ILE A 65 -11.65 2.27 3.96
C ILE A 65 -11.79 2.51 2.46
N TYR A 66 -12.20 3.72 2.10
CA TYR A 66 -12.15 4.22 0.73
C TYR A 66 -10.80 4.84 0.45
N ALA A 67 -10.36 4.74 -0.80
CA ALA A 67 -9.08 5.25 -1.24
C ALA A 67 -9.18 5.78 -2.67
N VAL A 68 -8.60 6.95 -2.91
CA VAL A 68 -8.47 7.55 -4.25
C VAL A 68 -7.09 7.22 -4.78
N PHE A 69 -7.02 6.63 -5.97
CA PHE A 69 -5.76 6.29 -6.64
C PHE A 69 -5.67 7.02 -7.96
N SER A 70 -4.45 7.27 -8.42
CA SER A 70 -4.15 7.79 -9.74
C SER A 70 -3.09 6.94 -10.45
N THR A 71 -2.93 7.25 -11.72
CA THR A 71 -1.82 6.79 -12.54
C THR A 71 -0.55 7.64 -12.32
N PRO A 72 0.64 7.14 -12.70
CA PRO A 72 1.87 7.93 -12.63
C PRO A 72 1.86 9.15 -13.55
N PRO A 73 2.63 10.22 -13.24
CA PRO A 73 2.65 11.47 -14.02
C PRO A 73 2.98 11.32 -15.51
N ASN A 74 3.75 10.29 -15.88
CA ASN A 74 4.14 10.00 -17.27
C ASN A 74 3.28 8.89 -17.90
N SER A 75 2.05 8.69 -17.42
CA SER A 75 1.10 7.68 -17.90
C SER A 75 -0.18 8.31 -18.45
N ILE A 76 -1.14 7.48 -18.85
CA ILE A 76 -2.47 7.92 -19.26
C ILE A 76 -3.17 8.50 -18.02
N PRO A 77 -3.61 9.77 -18.01
CA PRO A 77 -4.24 10.38 -16.84
C PRO A 77 -5.48 9.60 -16.40
N GLY A 78 -5.61 9.44 -15.09
CA GLY A 78 -6.66 8.69 -14.41
C GLY A 78 -6.31 8.49 -12.95
#